data_AF-A0A9W4GH45-F1
#
_entry.id   AF-A0A9W4GH45-F1
#
_cell.length_a   1.000
_cell.length_b   1.000
_cell.length_c   1.000
_cell.angle_alpha   90.00
_cell.angle_beta   90.00
_cell.angle_gamma   90.00
#
_symmetry.space_group_name_H-M   'P 1'
#
loop_
_entity.id
_entity.type
_entity.pdbx_description
1 polymer ?
#
loop_
_entity_poly.entity_id
_entity_poly.type
_entity_poly.pdbx_seq_one_letter_code
_entity_poly.pdbx_strand_id
1 'polypeptide(L)'
;MQVNVGRGAYAHNMALQLAHENNIDALLIEEPWTLKDLTAKRSISHPKFALFSPLDEWHTRPRVLTYISSSQGLRSYQSAINTSPDLLQVVISTGRGRKIAVWNV
;
A
#
# COMPACT_ATOMS: atom_id res chain seq x y z
N MET A 1 1.53 -10.03 2.61
CA MET A 1 0.11 -10.34 2.88
C MET A 1 -0.75 -9.61 1.86
N GLN A 2 -1.79 -10.25 1.33
CA GLN A 2 -2.75 -9.62 0.41
C GLN A 2 -4.16 -9.79 0.96
N VAL A 3 -4.97 -8.75 0.88
CA VAL A 3 -6.35 -8.77 1.38
C VAL A 3 -7.21 -7.73 0.66
N ASN A 4 -8.43 -8.14 0.33
CA ASN A 4 -9.48 -7.24 -0.12
C ASN A 4 -10.31 -6.79 1.09
N VAL A 5 -10.39 -5.49 1.32
CA VAL A 5 -11.06 -4.92 2.51
C VAL A 5 -12.45 -4.38 2.20
N GLY A 6 -12.94 -4.54 0.97
CA GLY A 6 -14.30 -4.18 0.57
C GLY A 6 -14.66 -2.73 0.87
N ARG A 7 -13.68 -1.82 0.82
CA ARG A 7 -13.80 -0.40 1.16
C ARG A 7 -14.18 -0.13 2.62
N GLY A 8 -14.09 -1.12 3.51
CA GLY A 8 -14.43 -1.01 4.92
C GLY A 8 -13.28 -0.47 5.77
N ALA A 9 -13.52 0.60 6.53
CA ALA A 9 -12.50 1.19 7.40
C ALA A 9 -12.01 0.21 8.49
N TYR A 10 -12.93 -0.54 9.10
CA TYR A 10 -12.60 -1.48 10.17
C TYR A 10 -11.74 -2.64 9.66
N ALA A 11 -12.14 -3.27 8.54
CA ALA A 11 -11.37 -4.34 7.91
C ALA A 11 -9.98 -3.86 7.47
N HIS A 12 -9.89 -2.66 6.91
CA HIS A 12 -8.62 -2.06 6.52
C HIS A 12 -7.70 -1.79 7.73
N ASN A 13 -8.24 -1.24 8.82
CA ASN A 13 -7.45 -1.02 10.03
C ASN A 13 -6.99 -2.33 10.67
N MET A 14 -7.85 -3.35 10.70
CA MET A 14 -7.51 -4.68 11.21
C MET A 14 -6.41 -5.35 10.38
N ALA A 15 -6.47 -5.24 9.05
CA ALA A 15 -5.44 -5.76 8.17
C ALA A 15 -4.06 -5.12 8.45
N LEU A 16 -4.02 -3.81 8.70
CA LEU A 16 -2.79 -3.11 9.07
C LEU A 16 -2.26 -3.56 10.43
N GLN A 17 -3.14 -3.71 11.43
CA GLN A 17 -2.75 -4.18 12.75
C GLN A 17 -2.19 -5.61 12.70
N LEU A 18 -2.87 -6.52 12.01
CA LEU A 18 -2.42 -7.90 11.83
C LEU A 18 -1.09 -7.96 11.07
N ALA A 19 -0.92 -7.14 10.03
CA ALA A 19 0.35 -7.03 9.32
C ALA A 19 1.48 -6.58 10.23
N HIS A 20 1.22 -5.61 11.12
CA HIS A 20 2.20 -5.17 12.11
C HIS A 20 2.56 -6.29 13.09
N GLU A 21 1.57 -6.93 13.72
CA GLU A 21 1.75 -7.98 14.73
C GLU A 21 2.49 -9.21 14.19
N ASN A 22 2.28 -9.52 12.90
CA ASN A 22 2.90 -10.66 12.23
C ASN A 22 4.20 -10.30 11.48
N ASN A 23 4.76 -9.10 11.71
CA ASN A 23 6.00 -8.64 11.08
C ASN A 23 5.97 -8.75 9.54
N ILE A 24 4.85 -8.40 8.92
CA ILE A 24 4.69 -8.43 7.47
C ILE A 24 5.42 -7.25 6.84
N ASP A 25 6.33 -7.54 5.90
CA ASP A 25 7.09 -6.50 5.19
C ASP A 25 6.27 -5.77 4.12
N ALA A 26 5.32 -6.43 3.48
CA ALA A 26 4.48 -5.88 2.43
C ALA A 26 3.02 -6.32 2.59
N LEU A 27 2.12 -5.35 2.72
CA LEU A 27 0.68 -5.53 2.76
C LEU A 27 0.05 -4.91 1.50
N LEU A 28 -0.61 -5.76 0.72
CA LEU A 28 -1.29 -5.43 -0.52
C LEU A 28 -2.79 -5.34 -0.21
N ILE A 29 -3.36 -4.15 -0.29
CA ILE A 29 -4.78 -3.90 -0.07
C ILE A 29 -5.47 -3.73 -1.42
N GLU A 30 -6.54 -4.50 -1.63
CA GLU A 30 -7.54 -4.26 -2.66
C GLU A 30 -8.77 -3.60 -2.02
N GLU A 31 -9.48 -2.79 -2.81
CA GLU A 31 -10.65 -2.02 -2.38
C GLU A 31 -10.40 -1.21 -1.11
N PRO A 32 -9.36 -0.37 -1.07
CA PRO A 32 -9.01 0.36 0.13
C PRO A 32 -10.15 1.28 0.57
N TRP A 33 -10.32 1.40 1.89
CA TRP A 33 -11.03 2.55 2.43
C TRP A 33 -10.20 3.81 2.22
N THR A 34 -10.81 4.89 1.73
CA THR A 34 -10.23 6.23 1.60
C THR A 34 -11.19 7.26 2.16
N LEU A 35 -10.71 8.47 2.45
CA LEU A 35 -11.59 9.62 2.62
C LEU A 35 -12.46 9.81 1.37
N LYS A 36 -13.67 10.35 1.59
CA LYS A 36 -14.60 10.72 0.51
C LYS A 36 -14.07 11.89 -0.31
N ASP A 37 -13.44 12.85 0.37
CA ASP A 37 -12.67 13.90 -0.28
C ASP A 37 -11.36 13.32 -0.80
N LEU A 38 -11.30 13.10 -2.11
CA LEU A 38 -10.14 12.51 -2.77
C LEU A 38 -8.98 13.51 -2.92
N THR A 39 -9.25 14.82 -2.88
CA THR A 39 -8.19 15.83 -2.98
C THR A 39 -7.22 15.77 -1.79
N ALA A 40 -7.72 15.30 -0.64
CA ALA A 40 -6.90 15.06 0.55
C ALA A 40 -5.91 13.90 0.38
N LYS A 41 -6.14 12.97 -0.57
CA LYS A 41 -5.29 11.78 -0.83
C LYS A 41 -4.96 10.96 0.41
N ARG A 42 -5.98 10.74 1.26
CA ARG A 42 -5.83 10.07 2.56
C ARG A 42 -6.58 8.75 2.62
N SER A 43 -5.88 7.77 3.19
CA SER A 43 -6.39 6.47 3.60
C SER A 43 -5.99 6.22 5.06
N ILE A 44 -6.13 4.98 5.53
CA ILE A 44 -5.69 4.57 6.86
C ILE A 44 -4.16 4.56 6.87
N SER A 45 -3.56 5.26 7.82
CA SER A 45 -2.11 5.31 8.01
C SER A 45 -1.69 4.48 9.20
N HIS A 46 -0.50 3.89 9.16
CA HIS A 46 0.10 3.22 10.31
C HIS A 46 1.57 3.64 10.44
N PRO A 47 2.07 4.01 11.64
CA PRO A 47 3.40 4.61 11.81
C PRO A 47 4.57 3.70 11.41
N LYS A 48 4.32 2.38 11.32
CA LYS A 48 5.32 1.38 10.90
C LYS A 48 5.28 1.06 9.41
N PHE A 49 4.41 1.69 8.62
CA PHE A 49 4.28 1.42 7.20
C PHE A 49 4.35 2.70 6.37
N ALA A 50 5.11 2.66 5.28
CA ALA A 50 5.01 3.61 4.19
C ALA A 50 3.86 3.20 3.25
N LEU A 51 3.01 4.15 2.90
CA LEU A 51 1.88 3.94 2.00
C LEU A 51 2.24 4.35 0.57
N PHE A 52 1.92 3.48 -0.39
CA PHE A 52 2.06 3.71 -1.83
C PHE A 52 0.69 3.67 -2.50
N SER A 53 0.51 4.57 -3.46
CA SER A 53 -0.74 4.74 -4.21
C SER A 53 -0.48 4.57 -5.71
N PRO A 54 -1.38 3.92 -6.46
CA PRO A 54 -1.23 3.77 -7.92
C PRO A 54 -1.20 5.11 -8.67
N LEU A 55 -1.85 6.13 -8.11
CA LEU A 55 -2.01 7.46 -8.68
C LEU A 55 -1.39 8.54 -7.78
N ASP A 56 -0.75 9.54 -8.40
CA ASP A 56 -0.25 10.75 -7.72
C ASP A 56 -1.40 11.69 -7.32
N GLU A 57 -2.42 11.76 -8.19
CA GLU A 57 -3.63 12.53 -7.98
C GLU A 57 -4.85 11.62 -8.00
N TRP A 58 -5.70 11.73 -6.97
CA TRP A 58 -6.89 10.87 -6.83
C TRP A 58 -8.10 11.53 -7.51
N HIS A 59 -8.07 11.63 -8.83
CA HIS A 59 -9.26 12.01 -9.62
C HIS A 59 -10.35 10.94 -9.53
N THR A 60 -9.91 9.69 -9.39
CA THR A 60 -10.75 8.53 -9.08
C THR A 60 -10.23 7.87 -7.82
N ARG A 61 -11.09 7.10 -7.16
CA ARG A 61 -10.69 6.38 -5.95
C ARG A 61 -9.66 5.31 -6.32
N PRO A 62 -8.51 5.23 -5.64
CA PRO A 62 -7.60 4.11 -5.82
C PRO A 62 -8.30 2.80 -5.47
N ARG A 63 -8.03 1.77 -6.27
CA ARG A 63 -8.63 0.43 -6.14
C ARG A 63 -7.67 -0.55 -5.48
N VAL A 64 -6.39 -0.18 -5.45
CA VAL A 64 -5.33 -0.84 -4.70
C VAL A 64 -4.52 0.19 -3.90
N LEU A 65 -3.99 -0.22 -2.75
CA LEU A 65 -2.94 0.49 -2.01
C LEU A 65 -1.91 -0.53 -1.51
N THR A 66 -0.65 -0.14 -1.43
CA THR A 66 0.42 -1.02 -0.92
C THR A 66 1.10 -0.36 0.26
N TYR A 67 1.19 -1.08 1.37
CA TYR A 67 1.90 -0.68 2.57
C TYR A 67 3.19 -1.47 2.69
N ILE A 68 4.33 -0.78 2.77
CA ILE A 68 5.63 -1.42 2.97
C ILE A 68 6.14 -1.07 4.36
N SER A 69 6.60 -2.08 5.10
CA SER A 69 7.14 -1.91 6.42
C SER A 69 8.35 -0.96 6.39
N SER A 70 8.39 -0.04 7.35
CA SER A 70 9.51 0.87 7.59
C SER A 70 10.64 0.21 8.40
N SER A 71 10.68 -1.13 8.46
CA SER A 71 11.76 -1.91 9.09
C SER A 71 13.14 -1.51 8.56
N GLN A 72 14.15 -1.54 9.44
CA GLN A 72 15.52 -1.24 9.05
C GLN A 72 16.00 -2.19 7.94
N GLY A 73 16.58 -1.62 6.88
CA GLY A 73 17.17 -2.38 5.78
C GLY A 73 16.26 -2.65 4.58
N LEU A 74 14.99 -2.24 4.64
CA LEU A 74 14.10 -2.19 3.48
C LEU A 74 14.11 -0.77 2.88
N ARG A 75 14.28 -0.70 1.55
CA ARG A 75 14.05 0.51 0.77
C ARG A 75 12.98 0.20 -0.26
N SER A 76 11.99 1.06 -0.41
CA SER A 76 10.91 0.87 -1.37
C SER A 76 10.70 2.11 -2.21
N TYR A 77 10.36 1.90 -3.48
CA TYR A 77 9.98 2.96 -4.39
C TYR A 77 8.97 2.43 -5.40
N GLN A 78 8.13 3.32 -5.90
CA GLN A 78 7.17 2.99 -6.95
C GLN A 78 7.87 3.06 -8.32
N SER A 79 7.66 2.05 -9.16
CA SER A 79 8.29 1.99 -10.50
C SER A 79 7.32 2.29 -11.64
N ALA A 80 6.01 2.09 -11.42
CA ALA A 80 4.95 2.45 -12.36
C ALA A 80 3.96 3.35 -11.62
N ILE A 81 3.79 4.58 -12.12
CA ILE A 81 2.91 5.60 -11.53
C ILE A 81 1.88 6.01 -12.59
N ASN A 82 0.65 6.29 -12.17
CA ASN A 82 -0.41 6.85 -13.01
C ASN A 82 -0.82 5.97 -14.20
N THR A 83 -0.69 4.65 -14.09
CA THR A 83 -1.09 3.73 -15.17
C THR A 83 -2.56 3.31 -15.06
N SER A 84 -3.01 2.94 -13.86
CA SER A 84 -4.39 2.53 -13.58
C SER A 84 -4.68 2.62 -12.08
N PRO A 85 -5.90 2.99 -11.64
CA PRO A 85 -6.26 2.91 -10.22
C PRO A 85 -6.24 1.49 -9.64
N ASP A 86 -6.28 0.46 -10.51
CA ASP A 86 -6.30 -0.96 -10.15
C ASP A 86 -4.90 -1.61 -10.16
N LEU A 87 -3.84 -0.90 -10.54
CA LEU A 87 -2.50 -1.48 -10.69
C LEU A 87 -1.43 -0.66 -9.97
N LEU A 88 -0.72 -1.29 -9.03
CA LEU A 88 0.39 -0.67 -8.33
C LEU A 88 1.62 -1.59 -8.29
N GLN A 89 2.73 -1.12 -8.84
CA GLN A 89 4.04 -1.77 -8.72
C GLN A 89 4.94 -1.04 -7.73
N VAL A 90 5.34 -1.74 -6.66
CA VAL A 90 6.37 -1.27 -5.73
C VAL A 90 7.59 -2.17 -5.83
N VAL A 91 8.76 -1.56 -5.99
CA VAL A 91 10.04 -2.26 -5.93
C VAL A 91 10.57 -2.16 -4.52
N ILE A 92 10.87 -3.31 -3.92
CA ILE A 92 11.48 -3.44 -2.60
C ILE A 92 12.93 -3.87 -2.79
N SER A 93 13.86 -3.10 -2.24
CA SER A 93 15.28 -3.39 -2.20
C SER A 93 15.70 -3.73 -0.78
N THR A 94 16.44 -4.83 -0.65
CA THR A 94 17.10 -5.21 0.61
C THR A 94 18.53 -4.66 0.63
N GLY A 95 19.12 -4.54 1.83
CA GLY A 95 20.52 -4.10 1.99
C GLY A 95 21.57 -4.93 1.25
N ARG A 96 21.23 -6.13 0.75
CA ARG A 96 22.11 -6.99 -0.06
C ARG A 96 22.03 -6.70 -1.57
N GLY A 97 21.39 -5.61 -1.98
CA GLY A 97 21.23 -5.24 -3.39
C GLY A 97 20.17 -6.04 -4.15
N ARG A 98 19.53 -7.04 -3.53
CA ARG A 98 18.41 -7.77 -4.12
C ARG A 98 17.19 -6.86 -4.21
N LYS A 99 16.64 -6.77 -5.43
CA LYS A 99 15.40 -6.05 -5.75
C LYS A 99 14.29 -7.06 -6.05
N ILE A 100 13.10 -6.79 -5.52
CA ILE A 100 11.89 -7.58 -5.75
C ILE A 100 10.81 -6.60 -6.20
N ALA A 101 10.20 -6.85 -7.36
CA ALA A 101 9.02 -6.14 -7.81
C ALA A 101 7.78 -6.83 -7.24
N VAL A 102 6.95 -6.07 -6.54
CA VAL A 102 5.66 -6.51 -6.01
C VAL A 102 4.56 -5.80 -6.78
N TRP A 103 3.63 -6.59 -7.30
CA TRP A 103 2.47 -6.10 -8.03
C TRP A 103 1.22 -6.32 -7.18
N ASN A 104 0.42 -5.27 -7.02
CA ASN A 104 -0.93 -5.31 -6.46
C ASN A 104 -1.91 -5.05 -7.61
N VAL A 105 -2.82 -6.01 -7.82
CA VAL A 105 -3.74 -6.16 -8.97
C VAL A 105 -5.11 -6.58 -8.51
#